data_AF-A0AAD4MRV5-F1
#
_entry.id   AF-A0AAD4MRV5-F1
#
_cell.length_a   1.000
_cell.length_b   1.000
_cell.length_c   1.000
_cell.angle_alpha   90.00
_cell.angle_beta   90.00
_cell.angle_gamma   90.00
#
_symmetry.space_group_name_H-M   'P 1'
#
loop_
_entity.id
_entity.type
_entity.pdbx_description
1 polymer ?
#
loop_
_entity_poly.entity_id
_entity_poly.type
_entity_poly.pdbx_seq_one_letter_code
_entity_poly.pdbx_strand_id
1 'polypeptide(L)'
;MKPEPEDVERLDMRYDWVGPADPISKIRPIRLRRVENESESELLYREAREDLNEWNSRFWTEHNQLFERRKREFYANRRKMSGSEEPSANDLSLFYKDFLNEQANKFSVYNNEWYRRNLRLIWPAMRVSWVRFRRFLGRPL
;
A
#
# COMPACT_ATOMS: atom_id res chain seq x y z
N MET A 1 -5.48 1.25 14.72
CA MET A 1 -5.53 0.00 15.53
C MET A 1 -4.15 -0.16 16.16
N LYS A 2 -4.04 -0.21 17.49
CA LYS A 2 -2.76 -0.53 18.15
C LYS A 2 -2.47 -2.03 17.90
N PRO A 3 -1.24 -2.42 17.56
CA PRO A 3 -0.92 -3.83 17.34
C PRO A 3 -1.06 -4.62 18.64
N GLU A 4 -1.57 -5.84 18.55
CA GLU A 4 -1.64 -6.79 19.67
C GLU A 4 -0.22 -7.25 20.07
N PRO A 5 0.00 -7.68 21.33
CA PRO A 5 1.33 -8.06 21.83
C PRO A 5 2.01 -9.17 21.02
N GLU A 6 1.25 -10.15 20.51
CA GLU A 6 1.78 -11.25 19.68
C GLU A 6 2.30 -10.80 18.31
N ASP A 7 1.75 -9.72 17.74
CA ASP A 7 2.26 -9.13 16.49
C ASP A 7 3.60 -8.40 16.69
N VAL A 8 3.91 -8.03 17.94
CA VAL A 8 5.18 -7.42 18.33
C VAL A 8 6.27 -8.51 18.52
N GLU A 9 5.90 -9.71 18.96
CA GLU A 9 6.84 -10.81 19.28
C GLU A 9 7.50 -11.47 18.06
N ARG A 10 6.96 -11.32 16.83
CA ARG A 10 7.62 -11.82 15.60
C ARG A 10 8.56 -10.81 14.92
N LEU A 11 8.89 -9.71 15.60
CA LEU A 11 9.92 -8.79 15.12
C LEU A 11 11.30 -9.35 15.48
N ASP A 12 11.71 -10.40 14.79
CA ASP A 12 13.14 -10.70 14.73
C ASP A 12 13.81 -9.49 14.07
N MET A 13 14.67 -8.78 14.80
CA MET A 13 15.49 -7.67 14.28
C MET A 13 16.38 -8.07 13.10
N ARG A 14 16.34 -9.34 12.65
CA ARG A 14 16.99 -9.87 11.46
C ARG A 14 16.17 -9.79 10.17
N TYR A 15 14.86 -9.63 10.20
CA TYR A 15 14.03 -9.66 8.98
C TYR A 15 13.00 -8.52 8.90
N ASP A 16 12.61 -8.16 7.67
CA ASP A 16 11.47 -7.28 7.44
C ASP A 16 10.17 -8.03 7.84
N TRP A 17 9.26 -7.35 8.52
CA TRP A 17 7.98 -7.91 8.94
C TRP A 17 6.86 -7.50 7.98
N VAL A 18 6.02 -8.46 7.59
CA VAL A 18 4.84 -8.24 6.75
C VAL A 18 3.60 -8.70 7.51
N GLY A 19 2.70 -7.76 7.80
CA GLY A 19 1.49 -8.02 8.57
C GLY A 19 0.34 -8.63 7.76
N PRO A 20 -0.80 -8.89 8.42
CA PRO A 20 -2.04 -9.28 7.76
C PRO A 20 -2.55 -8.17 6.83
N ALA A 21 -3.46 -8.50 5.92
CA ALA A 21 -4.05 -7.49 5.02
C ALA A 21 -4.84 -6.45 5.84
N ASP A 22 -4.61 -5.16 5.55
CA ASP A 22 -5.37 -4.08 6.18
C ASP A 22 -6.88 -4.23 5.88
N PRO A 23 -7.77 -4.05 6.87
CA PRO A 23 -9.20 -4.27 6.68
C PRO A 23 -9.82 -3.34 5.64
N ILE A 24 -9.26 -2.15 5.40
CA ILE A 24 -9.80 -1.14 4.49
C ILE A 24 -9.00 -1.09 3.19
N SER A 25 -7.69 -0.82 3.24
CA SER A 25 -6.85 -0.68 2.05
C SER A 25 -6.57 -2.02 1.36
N LYS A 26 -6.72 -3.14 2.09
CA LYS A 26 -6.35 -4.50 1.66
C LYS A 26 -4.85 -4.69 1.40
N ILE A 27 -4.03 -3.66 1.61
CA ILE A 27 -2.58 -3.74 1.51
C ILE A 27 -2.00 -4.32 2.80
N ARG A 28 -0.96 -5.15 2.67
CA ARG A 28 -0.23 -5.66 3.84
C ARG A 28 0.74 -4.59 4.34
N PRO A 29 0.69 -4.20 5.64
CA PRO A 29 1.66 -3.29 6.20
C PRO A 29 3.03 -3.97 6.26
N ILE A 30 4.08 -3.20 5.93
CA ILE A 30 5.46 -3.66 5.96
C ILE A 30 6.20 -2.83 7.00
N ARG A 31 6.85 -3.49 7.95
CA ARG A 31 7.78 -2.86 8.88
C ARG A 31 9.18 -3.28 8.49
N LEU A 32 9.97 -2.29 8.06
CA LEU A 32 11.35 -2.55 7.66
C LEU A 32 12.22 -2.72 8.89
N ARG A 33 13.13 -3.67 8.78
CA ARG A 33 14.13 -3.94 9.81
C ARG A 33 15.00 -2.70 10.03
N ARG A 34 15.26 -2.38 11.31
CA ARG A 34 16.19 -1.32 11.72
C ARG A 34 17.54 -1.91 12.08
N VAL A 35 18.62 -1.37 11.54
CA VAL A 35 20.00 -1.76 11.91
C VAL A 35 20.55 -0.76 12.92
N GLU A 36 21.25 -1.25 13.96
CA GLU A 36 21.81 -0.35 15.00
C GLU A 36 22.83 0.66 14.45
N ASN A 37 23.60 0.26 13.43
CA ASN A 37 24.60 1.10 12.74
C ASN A 37 24.19 1.41 11.29
N GLU A 38 22.94 1.86 11.09
CA GLU A 38 22.48 2.37 9.80
C GLU A 38 23.37 3.54 9.37
N SER A 39 23.95 3.47 8.17
CA SER A 39 24.50 4.67 7.56
C SER A 39 23.36 5.64 7.20
N GLU A 40 23.67 6.92 7.04
CA GLU A 40 22.69 7.92 6.58
C GLU A 40 21.96 7.48 5.30
N SER A 41 22.67 6.87 4.35
CA SER A 41 22.05 6.33 3.13
C SER A 41 21.09 5.17 3.38
N GLU A 42 21.37 4.31 4.38
CA GLU A 42 20.49 3.20 4.76
C GLU A 42 19.21 3.71 5.42
N LEU A 43 19.37 4.70 6.32
CA LEU A 43 18.27 5.40 6.98
C LEU A 43 17.33 6.04 5.95
N LEU A 44 17.88 6.90 5.07
CA LEU A 44 17.10 7.59 4.05
C LEU A 44 16.40 6.63 3.09
N TYR A 45 17.05 5.52 2.75
CA TYR A 45 16.43 4.50 1.89
C TYR A 45 15.27 3.78 2.60
N ARG A 46 15.44 3.45 3.90
CA ARG A 46 14.40 2.82 4.71
C ARG A 46 13.19 3.74 4.84
N GLU A 47 13.41 5.00 5.22
CA GLU A 47 12.34 6.00 5.36
C GLU A 47 11.61 6.22 4.03
N ALA A 48 12.34 6.36 2.91
CA ALA A 48 11.70 6.53 1.60
C ALA A 48 10.82 5.33 1.19
N ARG A 49 11.18 4.10 1.62
CA ARG A 49 10.33 2.91 1.41
C ARG A 49 9.12 2.90 2.35
N GLU A 50 9.30 3.27 3.61
CA GLU A 50 8.21 3.38 4.59
C GLU A 50 7.17 4.41 4.11
N ASP A 51 7.62 5.60 3.70
CA ASP A 51 6.78 6.67 3.15
C ASP A 51 6.03 6.23 1.89
N LEU A 52 6.70 5.49 1.00
CA LEU A 52 6.06 4.95 -0.21
C LEU A 52 4.96 3.93 0.14
N ASN A 53 5.23 3.02 1.08
CA ASN A 53 4.28 2.02 1.53
C ASN A 53 3.07 2.67 2.21
N GLU A 54 3.29 3.69 3.05
CA GLU A 54 2.21 4.43 3.71
C GLU A 54 1.37 5.18 2.68
N TRP A 55 2.00 5.88 1.74
CA TRP A 55 1.32 6.60 0.67
C TRP A 55 0.41 5.68 -0.16
N ASN A 56 0.92 4.49 -0.51
CA ASN A 56 0.16 3.47 -1.23
C ASN A 56 -1.04 2.98 -0.41
N SER A 57 -0.83 2.61 0.85
CA SER A 57 -1.92 2.17 1.74
C SER A 57 -2.98 3.24 1.90
N ARG A 58 -2.59 4.51 2.03
CA ARG A 58 -3.51 5.65 2.14
C ARG A 58 -4.37 5.81 0.89
N PHE A 59 -3.76 5.75 -0.30
CA PHE A 59 -4.50 5.84 -1.57
C PHE A 59 -5.58 4.75 -1.65
N TRP A 60 -5.24 3.49 -1.37
CA TRP A 60 -6.20 2.39 -1.42
C TRP A 60 -7.23 2.44 -0.29
N THR A 61 -6.88 3.01 0.87
CA THR A 61 -7.85 3.27 1.93
C THR A 61 -8.96 4.19 1.42
N GLU A 62 -8.58 5.33 0.85
CA GLU A 62 -9.53 6.32 0.32
C GLU A 62 -10.33 5.76 -0.86
N HIS A 63 -9.66 5.04 -1.77
CA HIS A 63 -10.29 4.41 -2.92
C HIS A 63 -11.34 3.37 -2.50
N ASN A 64 -10.99 2.46 -1.60
CA ASN A 64 -11.89 1.39 -1.17
C ASN A 64 -13.06 1.94 -0.34
N GLN A 65 -12.84 2.97 0.48
CA GLN A 65 -13.92 3.66 1.18
C GLN A 65 -14.91 4.32 0.21
N LEU A 66 -14.40 4.96 -0.85
CA LEU A 66 -15.24 5.53 -1.89
C LEU A 66 -16.02 4.43 -2.62
N PHE A 67 -15.36 3.34 -3.00
CA PHE A 67 -15.99 2.20 -3.65
C PHE A 67 -17.14 1.64 -2.80
N GLU A 68 -16.91 1.32 -1.53
CA GLU A 68 -17.93 0.76 -0.63
C GLU A 68 -19.09 1.74 -0.36
N ARG A 69 -18.82 3.05 -0.33
CA ARG A 69 -19.87 4.06 -0.25
C ARG A 69 -20.73 4.08 -1.50
N ARG A 70 -20.12 4.19 -2.69
CA ARG A 70 -20.83 4.21 -3.97
C ARG A 70 -21.62 2.93 -4.21
N LYS A 71 -21.04 1.79 -3.83
CA LYS A 71 -21.69 0.50 -3.86
C LYS A 71 -22.94 0.52 -2.99
N ARG A 72 -22.86 0.94 -1.72
CA ARG A 72 -24.04 1.04 -0.84
C ARG A 72 -25.12 1.97 -1.41
N GLU A 73 -24.75 3.11 -1.97
CA GLU A 73 -25.68 4.03 -2.65
C GLU A 73 -26.39 3.36 -3.82
N PHE A 74 -25.64 2.61 -4.65
CA PHE A 74 -26.19 1.84 -5.75
C PHE A 74 -27.21 0.81 -5.27
N TYR A 75 -26.87 -0.01 -4.27
CA TYR A 75 -27.81 -0.97 -3.68
C TYR A 75 -29.08 -0.29 -3.12
N ALA A 76 -28.93 0.84 -2.43
CA ALA A 76 -30.06 1.58 -1.87
C ALA A 76 -30.98 2.13 -2.96
N ASN A 77 -30.42 2.67 -4.03
CA ASN A 77 -31.18 3.21 -5.16
C ASN A 77 -31.92 2.10 -5.92
N ARG A 78 -31.28 0.95 -6.14
CA ARG A 78 -31.93 -0.21 -6.78
C ARG A 78 -33.10 -0.71 -5.94
N ARG A 79 -32.92 -0.90 -4.63
CA ARG A 79 -34.02 -1.33 -3.73
C ARG A 79 -35.22 -0.39 -3.76
N LYS A 80 -34.99 0.93 -3.87
CA LYS A 80 -36.08 1.92 -4.00
C LYS A 80 -36.84 1.81 -5.33
N MET A 81 -36.17 1.43 -6.42
CA MET A 81 -36.77 1.33 -7.75
C MET A 81 -37.46 -0.03 -7.98
N SER A 82 -36.85 -1.14 -7.54
CA SER A 82 -37.34 -2.50 -7.78
C SER A 82 -38.11 -3.12 -6.62
N GLY A 83 -38.29 -2.41 -5.50
CA GLY A 83 -39.13 -2.83 -4.37
C GLY A 83 -38.50 -3.83 -3.39
N SER A 84 -37.50 -4.63 -3.81
CA SER A 84 -36.70 -5.49 -2.90
C SER A 84 -35.67 -6.38 -3.60
N GLU A 85 -35.66 -6.45 -4.95
CA GLU A 85 -34.74 -7.34 -5.66
C GLU A 85 -33.27 -6.91 -5.49
N GLU A 86 -32.41 -7.88 -5.19
CA GLU A 86 -30.97 -7.67 -5.24
C GLU A 86 -30.53 -7.31 -6.66
N PRO A 87 -29.55 -6.39 -6.83
CA PRO A 87 -29.06 -6.04 -8.16
C PRO A 87 -28.58 -7.27 -8.93
N SER A 88 -28.98 -7.39 -10.19
CA SER A 88 -28.51 -8.47 -11.05
C SER A 88 -27.01 -8.32 -11.36
N ALA A 89 -26.39 -9.38 -11.86
CA ALA A 89 -25.00 -9.33 -12.31
C ALA A 89 -24.77 -8.27 -13.40
N ASN A 90 -25.75 -8.06 -14.30
CA ASN A 90 -25.68 -7.01 -15.33
C ASN A 90 -25.67 -5.61 -14.71
N ASP A 91 -26.51 -5.39 -13.70
CA ASP A 91 -26.58 -4.10 -13.00
C ASP A 91 -25.27 -3.80 -12.26
N LEU A 92 -24.72 -4.81 -11.58
CA LEU A 92 -23.41 -4.70 -10.94
C LEU A 92 -22.32 -4.43 -11.97
N SER A 93 -22.34 -5.08 -13.13
CA SER A 93 -21.37 -4.84 -14.20
C SER A 93 -21.43 -3.40 -14.71
N LEU A 94 -22.63 -2.81 -14.85
CA LEU A 94 -22.78 -1.40 -15.23
C LEU A 94 -22.21 -0.49 -14.14
N PHE A 95 -22.55 -0.73 -12.87
CA PHE A 95 -21.97 -0.01 -11.75
C PHE A 95 -20.43 -0.05 -11.75
N TYR A 96 -19.84 -1.24 -11.93
CA TYR A 96 -18.38 -1.39 -11.97
C TYR A 96 -17.77 -0.58 -13.11
N LYS A 97 -18.35 -0.67 -14.32
CA LYS A 97 -17.87 0.08 -15.48
C LYS A 97 -17.92 1.58 -15.23
N ASP A 98 -19.03 2.08 -14.69
CA ASP A 98 -19.21 3.51 -14.43
C ASP A 98 -18.24 4.01 -13.36
N PHE A 99 -18.09 3.26 -12.26
CA PHE A 99 -17.12 3.59 -11.21
C PHE A 99 -15.69 3.61 -11.74
N LEU A 100 -15.29 2.61 -12.55
CA LEU A 100 -13.95 2.55 -13.14
C LEU A 100 -13.71 3.72 -14.11
N ASN A 101 -14.70 4.07 -14.92
CA ASN A 101 -14.60 5.22 -15.84
C ASN A 101 -14.46 6.54 -15.07
N GLU A 102 -15.24 6.74 -14.01
CA GLU A 102 -15.14 7.93 -13.15
C GLU A 102 -13.77 8.04 -12.45
N GLN A 103 -13.21 6.92 -12.00
CA GLN A 103 -11.94 6.90 -11.28
C GLN A 103 -10.70 6.76 -12.19
N ALA A 104 -10.88 6.58 -13.51
CA ALA A 104 -9.80 6.29 -14.45
C ALA A 104 -8.66 7.31 -14.41
N ASN A 105 -8.98 8.61 -14.36
CA ASN A 105 -7.97 9.66 -14.27
C ASN A 105 -7.17 9.56 -12.95
N LYS A 106 -7.85 9.42 -11.82
CA LYS A 106 -7.19 9.28 -10.51
C LYS A 106 -6.29 8.05 -10.47
N PHE A 107 -6.73 6.92 -11.03
CA PHE A 107 -5.91 5.73 -11.15
C PHE A 107 -4.69 5.92 -12.04
N SER A 108 -4.83 6.62 -13.17
CA SER A 108 -3.71 6.95 -14.05
C SER A 108 -2.66 7.81 -13.35
N VAL A 109 -3.10 8.87 -12.66
CA VAL A 109 -2.22 9.74 -11.87
C VAL A 109 -1.53 8.95 -10.76
N TYR A 110 -2.28 8.13 -10.02
CA TYR A 110 -1.73 7.25 -8.99
C TYR A 110 -0.69 6.28 -9.55
N ASN A 111 -0.99 5.57 -10.63
CA ASN A 111 -0.08 4.58 -11.22
C ASN A 111 1.21 5.25 -11.70
N ASN A 112 1.09 6.40 -12.37
CA ASN A 112 2.26 7.16 -12.79
C ASN A 112 3.13 7.56 -11.59
N GLU A 113 2.52 8.09 -10.53
CA GLU A 113 3.23 8.48 -9.32
C GLU A 113 3.84 7.28 -8.59
N TRP A 114 3.14 6.15 -8.55
CA TRP A 114 3.63 4.90 -7.98
C TRP A 114 4.87 4.40 -8.72
N TYR A 115 4.85 4.35 -10.05
CA TYR A 115 6.02 3.97 -10.85
C TYR A 115 7.17 4.95 -10.64
N ARG A 116 6.89 6.26 -10.68
CA ARG A 116 7.90 7.30 -10.48
C ARG A 116 8.59 7.17 -9.11
N ARG A 117 7.83 6.95 -8.03
CA ARG A 117 8.38 6.77 -6.68
C ARG A 117 9.19 5.48 -6.57
N ASN A 118 8.70 4.37 -7.11
CA ASN A 118 9.44 3.10 -7.12
C ASN A 118 10.75 3.20 -7.92
N LEU A 119 10.74 3.83 -9.10
CA LEU A 119 11.94 4.03 -9.90
C LEU A 119 12.98 4.91 -9.18
N ARG A 120 12.53 5.92 -8.44
CA ARG A 120 13.41 6.77 -7.61
C ARG A 120 14.13 5.99 -6.51
N LEU A 121 13.57 4.87 -6.04
CA LEU A 121 14.19 4.03 -5.02
C LEU A 121 15.32 3.16 -5.55
N ILE A 122 15.43 2.96 -6.88
CA ILE A 122 16.48 2.12 -7.48
C ILE A 122 17.88 2.66 -7.16
N TRP A 123 18.10 3.96 -7.32
CA TRP A 123 19.41 4.57 -7.05
C TRP A 123 19.84 4.46 -5.57
N PRO A 124 19.01 4.87 -4.59
CA PRO A 124 19.28 4.62 -3.17
C PRO A 124 19.50 3.14 -2.84
N ALA A 125 18.72 2.22 -3.43
CA ALA A 125 18.88 0.79 -3.22
C ALA A 125 20.26 0.30 -3.68
N MET A 126 20.71 0.73 -4.85
CA MET A 126 22.05 0.42 -5.35
C MET A 126 23.14 0.97 -4.43
N ARG A 127 23.02 2.23 -3.99
CA ARG A 127 23.97 2.85 -3.05
C ARG A 127 24.07 2.10 -1.73
N VAL A 128 22.93 1.73 -1.15
CA VAL A 128 22.88 0.94 0.09
C VAL A 128 23.47 -0.45 -0.10
N SER A 129 23.16 -1.10 -1.22
CA SER A 129 23.72 -2.43 -1.55
C SER A 129 25.25 -2.38 -1.64
N TRP A 130 25.80 -1.30 -2.20
CA TRP A 130 27.24 -1.07 -2.23
C TRP A 130 27.86 -0.86 -0.84
N VAL A 131 27.23 -0.06 0.02
CA VAL A 131 27.68 0.14 1.42
C VAL A 131 27.71 -1.20 2.17
N ARG A 132 26.63 -1.99 2.05
CA ARG A 132 26.53 -3.31 2.69
C ARG A 132 27.56 -4.29 2.15
N PHE A 133 27.79 -4.30 0.83
CA PHE A 133 28.80 -5.12 0.19
C PHE A 133 30.22 -4.78 0.68
N ARG A 134 30.54 -3.49 0.82
CA ARG A 134 31.85 -3.05 1.37
C ARG A 134 32.04 -3.45 2.83
N ARG A 135 30.99 -3.35 3.67
CA ARG A 135 31.00 -3.85 5.05
C ARG A 135 31.23 -5.36 5.09
N PHE A 136 30.58 -6.12 4.20
CA PHE A 136 30.78 -7.57 4.07
C PHE A 136 32.24 -7.93 3.70
N LEU A 137 32.88 -7.12 2.84
CA LEU A 137 34.29 -7.30 2.46
C LEU A 137 35.30 -6.78 3.50
N GLY A 138 34.86 -6.42 4.71
CA GLY A 138 35.74 -6.04 5.82
C GLY A 138 36.47 -4.70 5.64
N ARG A 139 36.01 -3.82 4.74
CA ARG A 139 36.57 -2.49 4.56
C ARG A 139 35.71 -1.45 5.29
N PRO A 140 36.16 -0.89 6.43
CA PRO A 140 35.42 0.18 7.11
C PRO A 140 35.40 1.46 6.24
N LEU A 141 34.38 2.29 6.48
CA LEU A 141 34.22 3.63 5.88
C LEU A 141 35.18 4.61 6.53
#